data_AF-A0AAE4B5C5-F1
#
_entry.id   AF-A0AAE4B5C5-F1
#
_cell.length_a   1.000
_cell.length_b   1.000
_cell.length_c   1.000
_cell.angle_alpha   90.00
_cell.angle_beta   90.00
_cell.angle_gamma   90.00
#
_symmetry.space_group_name_H-M   'P 1'
#
loop_
_entity.id
_entity.type
_entity.pdbx_description
1 polymer ?
#
loop_
_entity_poly.entity_id
_entity_poly.type
_entity_poly.pdbx_seq_one_letter_code
_entity_poly.pdbx_strand_id
1 'polypeptide(L)'
;MTRHLLLSAAILSGFALSAAAQTTVHPGKVEIQGDLTVDAGTTGSLYVEDDSVIDGSLCLGNTCAPGMAFANDETLVFQYTQHSIVFNDTSSSTSPDRDWKLRINDPNTRASGGIDKFAVEDTTAGTTPFTIAGGAPENAFWLGSSGNIGLGTALPQSDLHIVDGTTPAIRLEQDGSQG
;
A
#
# COMPACT_ATOMS: atom_id res chain seq x y z
N MET A 1 -0.30 -50.97 64.77
CA MET A 1 0.84 -50.61 63.90
C MET A 1 0.29 -50.31 62.52
N THR A 2 0.49 -49.08 62.09
CA THR A 2 0.20 -48.52 60.77
C THR A 2 0.67 -49.42 59.64
N ARG A 3 -0.11 -49.60 58.57
CA ARG A 3 0.47 -49.51 57.22
C ARG A 3 -0.57 -49.30 56.11
N HIS A 4 -0.19 -48.33 55.30
CA HIS A 4 -0.94 -47.58 54.30
C HIS A 4 -1.38 -48.40 53.08
N LEU A 5 -2.58 -48.07 52.59
CA LEU A 5 -2.97 -48.25 51.19
C LEU A 5 -2.00 -47.48 50.29
N LEU A 6 -1.53 -48.13 49.22
CA LEU A 6 -0.95 -47.46 48.07
C LEU A 6 -1.64 -47.99 46.81
N LEU A 7 -2.58 -47.19 46.28
CA LEU A 7 -2.94 -47.19 44.87
C LEU A 7 -1.81 -46.44 44.13
N SER A 8 -1.30 -46.99 43.02
CA SER A 8 -0.57 -46.19 42.04
C SER A 8 -0.99 -46.55 40.63
N ALA A 9 -1.33 -45.48 39.90
CA ALA A 9 -2.00 -45.43 38.62
C ALA A 9 -1.13 -45.89 37.44
N ALA A 10 -1.76 -46.53 36.46
CA ALA A 10 -1.18 -46.79 35.16
C ALA A 10 -1.16 -45.50 34.33
N ILE A 11 0.03 -45.06 33.91
CA ILE A 11 0.23 -43.91 33.05
C ILE A 11 -0.02 -44.37 31.61
N LEU A 12 -1.11 -43.91 31.00
CA LEU A 12 -1.38 -44.09 29.57
C LEU A 12 -0.70 -42.95 28.81
N SER A 13 0.51 -43.18 28.29
CA SER A 13 1.21 -42.22 27.43
C SER A 13 0.57 -42.19 26.04
N GLY A 14 -0.27 -41.18 25.78
CA GLY A 14 -0.81 -40.91 24.45
C GLY A 14 0.28 -40.39 23.52
N PHE A 15 0.52 -41.11 22.42
CA PHE A 15 1.36 -40.63 21.32
C PHE A 15 0.60 -39.53 20.58
N ALA A 16 1.10 -38.29 20.63
CA ALA A 16 0.66 -37.24 19.73
C ALA A 16 1.21 -37.55 18.34
N LEU A 17 0.38 -38.06 17.43
CA LEU A 17 0.74 -38.11 16.02
C LEU A 17 0.71 -36.69 15.45
N SER A 18 1.76 -36.33 14.72
CA SER A 18 1.76 -35.13 13.89
C SER A 18 0.62 -35.19 12.89
N ALA A 19 -0.30 -34.22 12.92
CA ALA A 19 -1.31 -34.07 11.89
C ALA A 19 -0.61 -33.72 10.56
N ALA A 20 -0.85 -34.50 9.51
CA ALA A 20 -0.41 -34.13 8.17
C ALA A 20 -1.26 -32.96 7.66
N ALA A 21 -0.65 -31.99 7.00
CA ALA A 21 -1.39 -30.95 6.30
C ALA A 21 -2.23 -31.61 5.18
N GLN A 22 -3.55 -31.46 5.24
CA GLN A 22 -4.44 -31.94 4.18
C GLN A 22 -4.31 -31.03 2.97
N THR A 23 -3.82 -31.56 1.85
CA THR A 23 -3.84 -30.86 0.55
C THR A 23 -4.94 -31.47 -0.30
N THR A 24 -5.88 -30.65 -0.74
CA THR A 24 -6.91 -31.05 -1.71
C THR A 24 -6.62 -30.34 -3.02
N VAL A 25 -6.41 -31.11 -4.10
CA VAL A 25 -6.20 -30.58 -5.44
C VAL A 25 -7.50 -30.69 -6.23
N HIS A 26 -7.94 -29.58 -6.80
CA HIS A 26 -9.09 -29.53 -7.70
C HIS A 26 -8.58 -29.27 -9.12
N PRO A 27 -8.40 -30.31 -9.96
CA PRO A 27 -7.79 -30.16 -11.29
C PRO A 27 -8.69 -29.47 -12.32
N GLY A 28 -9.94 -29.14 -11.96
CA GLY A 28 -10.90 -28.44 -12.82
C GLY A 28 -11.37 -27.13 -12.19
N LYS A 29 -12.36 -26.49 -12.82
CA LYS A 29 -13.00 -25.28 -12.30
C LYS A 29 -13.52 -25.54 -10.88
N VAL A 30 -13.18 -24.66 -9.96
CA VAL A 30 -13.82 -24.54 -8.65
C VAL A 30 -14.73 -23.32 -8.69
N GLU A 31 -16.02 -23.52 -8.39
CA GLU A 31 -16.97 -22.43 -8.19
C GLU A 31 -17.37 -22.42 -6.72
N ILE A 32 -17.19 -21.28 -6.06
CA ILE A 32 -17.57 -21.08 -4.67
C ILE A 32 -18.80 -20.18 -4.66
N GLN A 33 -19.91 -20.71 -4.18
CA GLN A 33 -21.14 -19.94 -3.99
C GLN A 33 -21.16 -19.42 -2.54
N GLY A 34 -20.80 -18.14 -2.37
CA GLY A 34 -20.67 -17.49 -1.06
C GLY A 34 -19.26 -16.98 -0.80
N ASP A 35 -18.93 -16.78 0.47
CA ASP A 35 -17.66 -16.19 0.89
C ASP A 35 -16.53 -17.23 0.92
N LEU A 36 -15.35 -16.84 0.43
CA LEU A 36 -14.10 -17.57 0.61
C LEU A 36 -13.27 -16.92 1.72
N THR A 37 -13.12 -17.60 2.84
CA THR A 37 -12.19 -17.21 3.92
C THR A 37 -10.98 -18.14 3.90
N VAL A 38 -9.80 -17.61 3.64
CA VAL A 38 -8.53 -18.35 3.75
C VAL A 38 -7.99 -18.18 5.18
N ASP A 39 -8.40 -19.05 6.09
CA ASP A 39 -7.89 -19.10 7.46
C ASP A 39 -6.80 -20.17 7.59
N ALA A 40 -5.54 -19.76 7.43
CA ALA A 40 -4.38 -20.62 7.64
C ALA A 40 -3.76 -20.47 9.04
N GLY A 41 -4.48 -19.88 10.01
CA GLY A 41 -4.03 -19.64 11.38
C GLY A 41 -2.96 -18.55 11.52
N THR A 42 -1.82 -18.68 10.82
CA THR A 42 -0.69 -17.72 10.90
C THR A 42 -0.21 -17.21 9.54
N THR A 43 -0.43 -17.93 8.44
CA THR A 43 0.11 -17.59 7.10
C THR A 43 -0.89 -17.94 5.99
N GLY A 44 -1.95 -17.14 5.86
CA GLY A 44 -2.84 -17.22 4.70
C GLY A 44 -2.29 -16.34 3.58
N SER A 45 -2.17 -16.88 2.37
CA SER A 45 -1.86 -16.10 1.17
C SER A 45 -2.80 -16.50 0.03
N LEU A 46 -3.14 -15.52 -0.79
CA LEU A 46 -3.71 -15.76 -2.11
C LEU A 46 -2.58 -15.64 -3.12
N TYR A 47 -2.32 -16.72 -3.86
CA TYR A 47 -1.35 -16.77 -4.94
C TYR A 47 -2.06 -17.23 -6.21
N VAL A 48 -1.98 -16.43 -7.26
CA VAL A 48 -2.57 -16.70 -8.57
C VAL A 48 -1.45 -16.66 -9.59
N GLU A 49 -1.28 -17.74 -10.35
CA GLU A 49 -0.17 -17.89 -11.32
C GLU A 49 -0.42 -17.14 -12.63
N ASP A 50 -1.69 -16.98 -13.02
CA ASP A 50 -2.12 -16.34 -14.26
C ASP A 50 -2.96 -15.07 -14.00
N ASP A 51 -3.53 -14.49 -15.06
CA ASP A 51 -4.38 -13.31 -14.98
C ASP A 51 -5.62 -13.53 -14.09
N SER A 52 -5.86 -12.58 -13.19
CA SER A 52 -7.06 -12.56 -12.33
C SER A 52 -7.93 -11.34 -12.64
N VAL A 53 -9.24 -11.54 -12.69
CA VAL A 53 -10.23 -10.46 -12.79
C VAL A 53 -11.02 -10.39 -11.49
N ILE A 54 -11.07 -9.20 -10.89
CA ILE A 54 -12.00 -8.88 -9.81
C ILE A 54 -13.13 -8.05 -10.41
N ASP A 55 -14.34 -8.61 -10.40
CA ASP A 55 -15.57 -7.93 -10.84
C ASP A 55 -16.25 -7.31 -9.61
N GLY A 56 -15.97 -6.03 -9.35
CA GLY A 56 -16.43 -5.30 -8.17
C GLY A 56 -15.33 -4.41 -7.57
N SER A 57 -15.38 -4.20 -6.26
CA SER A 57 -14.40 -3.40 -5.52
C SER A 57 -13.51 -4.25 -4.62
N LEU A 58 -12.25 -3.85 -4.45
CA LEU A 58 -11.25 -4.53 -3.64
C LEU A 58 -10.75 -3.63 -2.51
N CYS A 59 -10.68 -4.16 -1.29
CA CYS A 59 -9.95 -3.51 -0.19
C CYS A 59 -8.66 -4.28 0.10
N LEU A 60 -7.53 -3.56 0.14
CA LEU A 60 -6.22 -4.09 0.50
C LEU A 60 -5.70 -3.46 1.80
N GLY A 61 -5.46 -4.31 2.79
CA GLY A 61 -4.75 -3.96 4.02
C GLY A 61 -5.34 -4.58 5.29
N ASN A 62 -4.67 -4.35 6.42
CA ASN A 62 -4.93 -5.07 7.67
C ASN A 62 -6.14 -4.57 8.46
N THR A 63 -6.78 -3.50 8.02
CA THR A 63 -8.02 -2.98 8.63
C THR A 63 -9.22 -3.04 7.69
N CYS A 64 -9.09 -3.65 6.51
CA CYS A 64 -10.25 -4.01 5.69
C CYS A 64 -11.14 -5.00 6.46
N ALA A 65 -12.46 -4.83 6.38
CA ALA A 65 -13.42 -5.65 7.12
C ALA A 65 -14.44 -6.33 6.19
N PRO A 66 -14.88 -7.58 6.50
CA PRO A 66 -15.95 -8.22 5.76
C PRO A 66 -17.24 -7.38 5.73
N GLY A 67 -17.87 -7.28 4.57
CA GLY A 67 -19.13 -6.55 4.39
C GLY A 67 -19.00 -5.02 4.39
N MET A 68 -17.79 -4.47 4.29
CA MET A 68 -17.63 -3.02 4.12
C MET A 68 -18.32 -2.54 2.84
N ALA A 69 -18.95 -1.37 2.93
CA ALA A 69 -19.55 -0.71 1.77
C ALA A 69 -18.48 0.06 0.98
N PHE A 70 -18.60 0.05 -0.34
CA PHE A 70 -17.80 0.86 -1.24
C PHE A 70 -18.66 1.97 -1.81
N ALA A 71 -18.14 3.20 -1.86
CA ALA A 71 -18.82 4.27 -2.59
C ALA A 71 -18.89 3.95 -4.09
N ASN A 72 -19.80 4.60 -4.82
CA ASN A 72 -20.03 4.34 -6.24
C ASN A 72 -18.82 4.68 -7.13
N ASP A 73 -17.85 5.42 -6.60
CA ASP A 73 -16.61 5.83 -7.24
C ASP A 73 -15.34 5.23 -6.58
N GLU A 74 -15.50 4.21 -5.71
CA GLU A 74 -14.40 3.53 -5.03
C GLU A 74 -14.30 2.05 -5.47
N THR A 75 -13.33 1.74 -6.33
CA THR A 75 -13.08 0.37 -6.82
C THR A 75 -11.87 -0.30 -6.20
N LEU A 76 -10.89 0.48 -5.72
CA LEU A 76 -9.72 -0.02 -4.99
C LEU A 76 -9.46 0.86 -3.77
N VAL A 77 -9.57 0.26 -2.59
CA VAL A 77 -9.38 0.95 -1.32
C VAL A 77 -8.18 0.35 -0.60
N PHE A 78 -7.30 1.19 -0.08
CA PHE A 78 -6.20 0.76 0.78
C PHE A 78 -6.52 1.13 2.24
N GLN A 79 -6.59 0.14 3.16
CA GLN A 79 -6.87 0.38 4.60
C GLN A 79 -5.84 -0.31 5.52
N TYR A 80 -5.00 0.50 6.15
CA TYR A 80 -3.76 0.15 6.87
C TYR A 80 -3.32 1.42 7.60
N THR A 81 -2.40 1.31 8.56
CA THR A 81 -1.84 2.46 9.27
C THR A 81 -0.72 3.18 8.51
N GLN A 82 -0.20 2.57 7.44
CA GLN A 82 0.90 3.03 6.60
C GLN A 82 0.77 2.35 5.25
N HIS A 83 0.67 3.11 4.16
CA HIS A 83 0.53 2.52 2.84
C HIS A 83 1.50 3.11 1.84
N SER A 84 1.90 2.24 0.94
CA SER A 84 2.59 2.61 -0.28
C SER A 84 2.29 1.59 -1.36
N ILE A 85 2.32 2.03 -2.59
CA ILE A 85 2.34 1.13 -3.76
C ILE A 85 3.78 1.06 -4.22
N VAL A 86 4.34 -0.15 -4.25
CA VAL A 86 5.74 -0.39 -4.62
C VAL A 86 5.80 -0.93 -6.03
N PHE A 87 6.63 -0.30 -6.86
CA PHE A 87 7.01 -0.78 -8.17
C PHE A 87 8.45 -1.25 -8.08
N ASN A 88 8.61 -2.57 -7.97
CA ASN A 88 9.90 -3.22 -7.86
C ASN A 88 10.25 -3.82 -9.23
N ASP A 89 11.10 -3.15 -9.97
CA ASP A 89 11.64 -3.64 -11.23
C ASP A 89 12.63 -4.78 -10.95
N THR A 90 12.55 -5.85 -11.73
CA THR A 90 13.41 -7.03 -11.58
C THR A 90 14.23 -7.32 -12.84
N SER A 91 14.20 -6.40 -13.80
CA SER A 91 15.00 -6.48 -15.01
C SER A 91 16.49 -6.30 -14.71
N SER A 92 17.34 -6.69 -15.66
CA SER A 92 18.78 -6.49 -15.58
C SER A 92 19.17 -5.08 -16.03
N SER A 93 20.37 -4.62 -15.65
CA SER A 93 20.91 -3.29 -15.96
C SER A 93 21.08 -2.95 -17.45
N THR A 94 20.78 -3.88 -18.35
CA THR A 94 20.67 -3.65 -19.80
C THR A 94 19.32 -3.05 -20.21
N SER A 95 18.36 -3.02 -19.30
CA SER A 95 17.02 -2.43 -19.42
C SER A 95 16.87 -1.34 -18.37
N PRO A 96 15.90 -0.41 -18.51
CA PRO A 96 15.52 0.46 -17.40
C PRO A 96 15.14 -0.40 -16.18
N ASP A 97 15.75 -0.14 -15.04
CA ASP A 97 15.70 -0.99 -13.83
C ASP A 97 15.42 -0.17 -12.55
N ARG A 98 14.79 1.01 -12.69
CA ARG A 98 14.50 1.89 -11.56
C ARG A 98 13.27 1.45 -10.79
N ASP A 99 13.43 1.37 -9.48
CA ASP A 99 12.36 1.10 -8.54
C ASP A 99 11.71 2.39 -8.06
N TRP A 100 10.38 2.34 -7.97
CA TRP A 100 9.57 3.48 -7.56
C TRP A 100 8.57 3.11 -6.48
N LYS A 101 8.13 4.11 -5.73
CA LYS A 101 7.08 3.96 -4.74
C LYS A 101 6.15 5.16 -4.73
N LEU A 102 4.84 4.90 -4.80
CA LEU A 102 3.84 5.90 -4.41
C LEU A 102 3.69 5.86 -2.90
N ARG A 103 3.95 6.99 -2.25
CA ARG A 103 3.91 7.15 -0.81
C ARG A 103 2.70 7.97 -0.40
N ILE A 104 1.95 7.45 0.57
CA ILE A 104 0.92 8.19 1.30
C ILE A 104 1.37 8.36 2.74
N ASN A 105 1.58 9.61 3.15
CA ASN A 105 2.14 10.04 4.43
C ASN A 105 3.53 9.46 4.72
N ASP A 106 4.30 10.13 5.57
CA ASP A 106 5.53 9.53 6.07
C ASP A 106 5.25 8.30 6.95
N PRO A 107 6.16 7.30 6.98
CA PRO A 107 5.98 6.14 7.83
C PRO A 107 6.03 6.53 9.32
N ASN A 108 5.29 5.81 10.17
CA ASN A 108 5.26 5.94 11.63
C ASN A 108 6.63 5.83 12.31
N THR A 109 7.65 5.27 11.64
CA THR A 109 9.05 5.30 12.10
C THR A 109 9.62 6.72 12.15
N ARG A 110 8.90 7.72 11.60
CA ARG A 110 9.19 9.15 11.67
C ARG A 110 8.29 9.91 12.66
N ALA A 111 7.83 9.25 13.73
CA ALA A 111 6.78 9.68 14.69
C ALA A 111 6.81 11.11 15.27
N SER A 112 7.84 11.93 15.04
CA SER A 112 7.90 13.33 15.51
C SER A 112 8.41 14.34 14.47
N GLY A 113 8.48 13.95 13.20
CA GLY A 113 8.87 14.84 12.09
C GLY A 113 8.41 14.35 10.71
N GLY A 114 7.48 13.39 10.69
CA GLY A 114 6.85 12.96 9.46
C GLY A 114 5.93 14.03 8.90
N ILE A 115 5.81 14.08 7.58
CA ILE A 115 4.86 14.94 6.87
C ILE A 115 3.71 14.13 6.30
N ASP A 116 2.50 14.67 6.40
CA ASP A 116 1.36 14.21 5.61
C ASP A 116 1.65 14.55 4.15
N LYS A 117 1.51 13.59 3.24
CA LYS A 117 1.90 13.80 1.83
C LYS A 117 1.33 12.75 0.86
N PHE A 118 1.29 13.14 -0.40
CA PHE A 118 1.34 12.23 -1.55
C PHE A 118 2.69 12.43 -2.24
N ALA A 119 3.46 11.37 -2.48
CA ALA A 119 4.79 11.51 -3.08
C ALA A 119 5.16 10.35 -4.02
N VAL A 120 6.05 10.66 -4.96
CA VAL A 120 6.74 9.68 -5.82
C VAL A 120 8.18 9.56 -5.31
N GLU A 121 8.52 8.40 -4.77
CA GLU A 121 9.85 8.08 -4.23
C GLU A 121 10.63 7.22 -5.23
N ASP A 122 11.82 7.66 -5.62
CA ASP A 122 12.80 6.87 -6.38
C ASP A 122 13.60 6.04 -5.38
N THR A 123 13.26 4.77 -5.22
CA THR A 123 13.87 3.92 -4.21
C THR A 123 15.25 3.42 -4.63
N THR A 124 15.57 3.42 -5.93
CA THR A 124 16.92 3.11 -6.42
C THR A 124 17.91 4.23 -6.09
N ALA A 125 17.55 5.49 -6.36
CA ALA A 125 18.41 6.64 -6.07
C ALA A 125 18.27 7.18 -4.63
N GLY A 126 17.25 6.73 -3.88
CA GLY A 126 16.95 7.25 -2.55
C GLY A 126 16.46 8.70 -2.56
N THR A 127 15.79 9.13 -3.62
CA THR A 127 15.29 10.51 -3.77
C THR A 127 13.77 10.57 -3.78
N THR A 128 13.20 11.77 -3.64
CA THR A 128 11.76 12.01 -3.73
C THR A 128 11.52 13.17 -4.69
N PRO A 129 11.51 12.93 -6.01
CA PRO A 129 11.44 14.01 -7.00
C PRO A 129 10.10 14.76 -7.02
N PHE A 130 9.03 14.19 -6.46
CA PHE A 130 7.73 14.84 -6.41
C PHE A 130 7.05 14.61 -5.06
N THR A 131 6.54 15.69 -4.45
CA THR A 131 5.80 15.67 -3.20
C THR A 131 4.71 16.73 -3.21
N ILE A 132 3.48 16.31 -2.90
CA ILE A 132 2.38 17.20 -2.51
C ILE A 132 2.23 17.05 -1.00
N ALA A 133 2.51 18.12 -0.26
CA ALA A 133 2.31 18.13 1.19
C ALA A 133 0.81 18.15 1.53
N GLY A 134 0.46 17.53 2.66
CA GLY A 134 -0.88 17.59 3.22
C GLY A 134 -1.31 19.04 3.46
N GLY A 135 -2.53 19.37 3.03
CA GLY A 135 -3.07 20.72 3.13
C GLY A 135 -2.66 21.68 2.01
N ALA A 136 -2.00 21.21 0.95
CA ALA A 136 -1.81 22.01 -0.27
C ALA A 136 -3.19 22.52 -0.79
N PRO A 137 -3.31 23.82 -1.14
CA PRO A 137 -4.58 24.40 -1.56
C PRO A 137 -5.01 23.89 -2.95
N GLU A 138 -6.26 24.16 -3.29
CA GLU A 138 -6.78 23.89 -4.63
C GLU A 138 -5.93 24.60 -5.71
N ASN A 139 -5.68 23.90 -6.82
CA ASN A 139 -4.91 24.43 -7.95
C ASN A 139 -3.50 24.92 -7.59
N ALA A 140 -2.90 24.39 -6.50
CA ALA A 140 -1.52 24.71 -6.13
C ALA A 140 -0.52 24.42 -7.26
N PHE A 141 -0.74 23.33 -7.99
CA PHE A 141 -0.13 23.04 -9.27
C PHE A 141 -1.21 22.51 -10.22
N TRP A 142 -1.36 23.17 -11.36
CA TRP A 142 -2.32 22.78 -12.39
C TRP A 142 -1.62 22.69 -13.74
N LEU A 143 -1.66 21.52 -14.38
CA LEU A 143 -1.24 21.37 -15.77
C LEU A 143 -2.49 21.39 -16.66
N GLY A 144 -2.69 22.50 -17.36
CA GLY A 144 -3.82 22.68 -18.27
C GLY A 144 -3.73 21.75 -19.49
N SER A 145 -4.87 21.48 -20.12
CA SER A 145 -4.94 20.66 -21.34
C SER A 145 -4.20 21.26 -22.54
N SER A 146 -3.92 22.57 -22.51
CA SER A 146 -3.05 23.25 -23.48
C SER A 146 -1.56 23.07 -23.20
N GLY A 147 -1.18 22.41 -22.10
CA GLY A 147 0.21 22.25 -21.65
C GLY A 147 0.71 23.36 -20.72
N ASN A 148 -0.11 24.37 -20.44
CA ASN A 148 0.27 25.51 -19.60
C ASN A 148 0.21 25.18 -18.11
N ILE A 149 1.13 25.73 -17.32
CA ILE A 149 1.18 25.56 -15.86
C ILE A 149 0.47 26.72 -15.17
N GLY A 150 -0.50 26.39 -14.31
CA GLY A 150 -1.15 27.30 -13.37
C GLY A 150 -0.65 27.06 -11.95
N LEU A 151 -0.27 28.14 -11.26
CA LEU A 151 -0.03 28.13 -9.81
C LEU A 151 -1.09 29.03 -9.16
N GLY A 152 -1.99 28.42 -8.38
CA GLY A 152 -3.16 29.09 -7.79
C GLY A 152 -4.33 29.29 -8.77
N THR A 153 -4.29 28.68 -9.96
CA THR A 153 -5.36 28.82 -10.97
C THR A 153 -5.49 27.58 -11.85
N ALA A 154 -6.73 27.17 -12.14
CA ALA A 154 -7.04 26.12 -13.11
C ALA A 154 -7.16 26.66 -14.55
N LEU A 155 -7.07 27.99 -14.75
CA LEU A 155 -7.25 28.66 -16.03
C LEU A 155 -5.98 29.44 -16.42
N PRO A 156 -4.86 28.76 -16.72
CA PRO A 156 -3.64 29.43 -17.14
C PRO A 156 -3.83 30.11 -18.51
N GLN A 157 -3.50 31.41 -18.58
CA GLN A 157 -3.66 32.23 -19.81
C GLN A 157 -2.35 32.39 -20.61
N SER A 158 -1.24 31.87 -20.08
CA SER A 158 0.10 31.85 -20.66
C SER A 158 0.78 30.54 -20.25
N ASP A 159 1.93 30.22 -20.85
CA ASP A 159 2.72 29.01 -20.56
C ASP A 159 2.93 28.76 -19.06
N LEU A 160 3.14 29.84 -18.29
CA LEU A 160 3.11 29.87 -16.83
C LEU A 160 2.21 31.02 -16.36
N HIS A 161 1.20 30.72 -15.55
CA HIS A 161 0.29 31.69 -14.95
C HIS A 161 0.26 31.52 -13.42
N ILE A 162 0.72 32.54 -12.70
CA ILE A 162 0.75 32.55 -11.23
C ILE A 162 -0.30 33.55 -10.73
N VAL A 163 -1.24 33.06 -9.92
CA VAL A 163 -2.28 33.87 -9.28
C VAL A 163 -2.06 33.82 -7.77
N ASP A 164 -1.93 34.99 -7.16
CA ASP A 164 -1.84 35.17 -5.71
C ASP A 164 -2.76 36.32 -5.28
N GLY A 165 -3.31 36.24 -4.07
CA GLY A 165 -4.25 37.23 -3.55
C GLY A 165 -3.61 38.57 -3.14
N THR A 166 -2.28 38.65 -3.11
CA THR A 166 -1.54 39.85 -2.73
C THR A 166 -0.63 40.33 -3.86
N THR A 167 0.60 39.84 -3.93
CA THR A 167 1.60 40.20 -4.92
C THR A 167 2.24 38.92 -5.45
N PRO A 168 1.82 38.43 -6.63
CA PRO A 168 2.47 37.30 -7.28
C PRO A 168 3.95 37.60 -7.50
N ALA A 169 4.82 36.65 -7.12
CA ALA A 169 6.25 36.77 -7.26
C ALA A 169 6.87 35.43 -7.67
N ILE A 170 7.96 35.50 -8.42
CA ILE A 170 8.83 34.35 -8.70
C ILE A 170 10.15 34.63 -7.99
N ARG A 171 10.53 33.73 -7.08
CA ARG A 171 11.86 33.73 -6.47
C ARG A 171 12.76 32.78 -7.26
N LEU A 172 13.91 33.28 -7.69
CA LEU A 172 15.00 32.49 -8.24
C LEU A 172 16.13 32.48 -7.21
N GLU A 173 16.66 31.30 -6.91
CA GLU A 173 17.72 31.12 -5.91
C GLU A 173 18.74 30.12 -6.44
N GLN A 174 20.02 30.44 -6.25
CA GLN A 174 21.12 29.53 -6.51
C GLN A 174 21.57 28.97 -5.16
N ASP A 175 21.59 27.64 -5.03
CA ASP A 175 21.90 26.95 -3.78
C ASP A 175 23.41 26.65 -3.60
N GLY A 176 24.24 27.08 -4.57
CA GLY A 176 25.69 26.87 -4.56
C GLY A 176 26.13 25.42 -4.72
N SER A 177 25.20 24.48 -4.93
CA SER A 177 25.52 23.07 -5.16
C SER A 177 26.25 22.88 -6.48
N GLN A 178 26.01 23.76 -7.45
CA GLN A 178 26.66 23.78 -8.76
C GLN A 178 26.81 25.25 -9.25
N GLY A 179 28.07 25.65 -9.53
CA GLY A 179 28.48 26.80 -10.36
C GLY A 179 27.82 28.14 -10.10
#